data_AF-A0A9D6E2M3-F1
#
_entry.id   AF-A0A9D6E2M3-F1
#
_cell.length_a   1.000
_cell.length_b   1.000
_cell.length_c   1.000
_cell.angle_alpha   90.00
_cell.angle_beta   90.00
_cell.angle_gamma   90.00
#
_symmetry.space_group_name_H-M   'P 1'
#
loop_
_entity.id
_entity.type
_entity.pdbx_description
1 polymer ?
#
loop_
_entity_poly.entity_id
_entity_poly.type
_entity_poly.pdbx_seq_one_letter_code
_entity_poly.pdbx_strand_id
1 'polypeptide(L)'
;MAAIIGGQREGGQVSRPVIEEAPLPISEPLHLRQPDLDTRSPRGSWRKQASFALPLPCDKSPQPERQLQKKSAGDKLEEIPLDLIVSNPYQPRRKFDQQKLMDLSQSIRQLGVLEPIILREVGKRYELVAGERRVKASRLAGNRTIPALVRDLSDQEALEIALIENLQRENLNPVERAEAYQRISKEFLYLTPDQLASRVAKEQGEIVEDLRLMKLPLVAQKALVEQVINREEAEEILGIPEPSSQLSALELVVRKKMRKKVDSQ
;
A
#
# COMPACT_ATOMS: atom_id res chain seq x y z
N MET A 1 -10.42 -49.18 48.72
CA MET A 1 -11.50 -50.10 48.32
C MET A 1 -12.14 -49.52 47.06
N ALA A 2 -11.74 -50.02 45.88
CA ALA A 2 -12.53 -50.92 45.02
C ALA A 2 -13.86 -50.26 44.56
N ALA A 3 -14.16 -50.08 43.28
CA ALA A 3 -14.17 -51.11 42.24
C ALA A 3 -13.98 -50.58 40.79
N ILE A 4 -13.61 -51.52 39.94
CA ILE A 4 -13.36 -51.51 38.50
C ILE A 4 -14.66 -51.82 37.73
N ILE A 5 -14.62 -51.66 36.40
CA ILE A 5 -15.46 -52.21 35.29
C ILE A 5 -16.23 -51.07 34.61
N GLY A 6 -16.17 -50.79 33.30
CA GLY A 6 -15.73 -51.54 32.12
C GLY A 6 -16.75 -51.30 30.98
N GLY A 7 -16.29 -51.28 29.72
CA GLY A 7 -17.14 -51.30 28.50
C GLY A 7 -17.28 -49.94 27.81
N GLN A 8 -16.63 -49.67 26.68
CA GLN A 8 -16.77 -50.19 25.30
C GLN A 8 -17.53 -49.22 24.38
N ARG A 9 -17.06 -49.19 23.14
CA ARG A 9 -17.30 -48.24 22.03
C ARG A 9 -18.61 -48.54 21.32
N GLU A 10 -19.30 -47.49 20.85
CA GLU A 10 -19.94 -47.36 19.52
C GLU A 10 -19.97 -45.84 19.22
N GLY A 11 -19.53 -45.31 18.09
CA GLY A 11 -20.04 -45.60 16.75
C GLY A 11 -21.08 -44.57 16.31
N GLY A 12 -20.83 -43.26 16.52
CA GLY A 12 -21.76 -42.19 16.12
C GLY A 12 -21.25 -41.42 14.91
N GLN A 13 -21.67 -41.82 13.70
CA GLN A 13 -21.54 -41.04 12.48
C GLN A 13 -22.29 -39.70 12.64
N VAL A 14 -21.57 -38.59 12.61
CA VAL A 14 -22.18 -37.27 12.46
C VAL A 14 -22.30 -36.99 10.98
N SER A 15 -23.48 -37.28 10.43
CA SER A 15 -23.87 -36.90 9.07
C SER A 15 -23.84 -35.38 8.94
N ARG A 16 -22.92 -34.86 8.12
CA ARG A 16 -22.95 -33.46 7.67
C ARG A 16 -24.13 -33.30 6.70
N PRO A 17 -24.97 -32.25 6.84
CA PRO A 17 -25.96 -31.96 5.83
C PRO A 17 -25.26 -31.50 4.54
N VAL A 18 -25.57 -32.18 3.44
CA VAL A 18 -25.25 -31.78 2.07
C VAL A 18 -26.03 -30.49 1.80
N ILE A 19 -25.33 -29.37 1.65
CA ILE A 19 -25.92 -28.15 1.11
C ILE A 19 -25.91 -28.32 -0.41
N GLU A 20 -27.11 -28.56 -0.94
CA GLU A 20 -27.41 -28.64 -2.36
C GLU A 20 -27.21 -27.25 -2.98
N GLU A 21 -26.17 -27.08 -3.80
CA GLU A 21 -25.90 -25.86 -4.55
C GLU A 21 -27.00 -25.64 -5.60
N ALA A 22 -27.80 -24.59 -5.41
CA ALA A 22 -28.73 -24.11 -6.42
C ALA A 22 -27.95 -23.43 -7.56
N PRO A 23 -28.17 -23.79 -8.85
CA PRO A 23 -27.50 -23.14 -9.96
C PRO A 23 -28.05 -21.72 -10.18
N LEU A 24 -27.13 -20.76 -10.28
CA LEU A 24 -27.44 -19.37 -10.61
C LEU A 24 -28.03 -19.25 -12.03
N PRO A 25 -29.04 -18.39 -12.25
CA PRO A 25 -29.62 -18.19 -13.58
C PRO A 25 -28.66 -17.46 -14.51
N ILE A 26 -28.47 -18.05 -15.69
CA ILE A 26 -27.71 -17.51 -16.81
C ILE A 26 -28.50 -16.31 -17.36
N SER A 27 -28.04 -15.09 -17.10
CA SER A 27 -28.58 -13.88 -17.73
C SER A 27 -28.02 -13.74 -19.15
N GLU A 28 -28.95 -13.68 -20.11
CA GLU A 28 -28.74 -13.52 -21.56
C GLU A 28 -27.92 -12.27 -21.94
N PRO A 29 -27.20 -12.29 -23.08
CA PRO A 29 -26.44 -11.15 -23.55
C PRO A 29 -27.34 -10.05 -24.13
N LEU A 30 -27.27 -8.86 -23.51
CA LEU A 30 -27.80 -7.60 -24.03
C LEU A 30 -27.28 -7.34 -25.46
N HIS A 31 -28.17 -7.46 -26.44
CA HIS A 31 -27.96 -6.99 -27.81
C HIS A 31 -27.83 -5.46 -27.81
N LEU A 32 -26.61 -4.95 -27.95
CA LEU A 32 -26.39 -3.56 -28.37
C LEU A 32 -26.78 -3.42 -29.85
N ARG A 33 -27.89 -2.73 -30.10
CA ARG A 33 -28.24 -2.16 -31.40
C ARG A 33 -27.16 -1.15 -31.82
N GLN A 34 -26.46 -1.43 -32.92
CA GLN A 34 -25.69 -0.42 -33.64
C GLN A 34 -26.64 0.41 -34.52
N PRO A 35 -26.53 1.74 -34.57
CA PRO A 35 -27.19 2.53 -35.60
C PRO A 35 -26.38 2.52 -36.90
N ASP A 36 -27.08 2.28 -38.00
CA ASP A 36 -26.58 2.23 -39.37
C ASP A 36 -25.86 3.52 -39.79
N LEU A 37 -24.60 3.40 -40.19
CA LEU A 37 -23.88 4.43 -40.93
C LEU A 37 -23.97 4.13 -42.42
N ASP A 38 -24.96 4.76 -43.05
CA ASP A 38 -25.17 4.76 -44.49
C ASP A 38 -24.10 5.64 -45.17
N THR A 39 -23.06 5.01 -45.72
CA THR A 39 -22.06 5.70 -46.54
C THR A 39 -22.37 5.51 -48.03
N ARG A 40 -22.99 6.53 -48.64
CA ARG A 40 -22.95 6.76 -50.09
C ARG A 40 -22.48 8.20 -50.39
N SER A 41 -21.30 8.26 -51.04
CA SER A 41 -20.66 9.36 -51.80
C SER A 41 -21.62 10.10 -52.77
N PRO A 42 -21.30 11.26 -53.45
CA PRO A 42 -19.97 11.80 -53.77
C PRO A 42 -19.78 13.35 -53.91
N ARG A 43 -18.49 13.74 -54.02
CA ARG A 43 -17.86 14.85 -54.79
C ARG A 43 -18.52 16.25 -54.84
N GLY A 44 -17.74 17.27 -54.45
CA GLY A 44 -17.97 18.65 -54.88
C GLY A 44 -16.97 19.66 -54.32
N SER A 45 -15.96 20.00 -55.13
CA SER A 45 -15.03 21.12 -54.91
C SER A 45 -15.71 22.41 -55.36
N TRP A 46 -15.82 23.44 -54.52
CA TRP A 46 -15.84 24.84 -54.98
C TRP A 46 -15.16 25.77 -53.97
N ARG A 47 -14.40 26.70 -54.54
CA ARG A 47 -13.47 27.66 -53.97
C ARG A 47 -14.18 28.99 -53.65
N LYS A 48 -13.61 29.73 -52.70
CA LYS A 48 -13.56 31.20 -52.55
C LYS A 48 -14.84 31.99 -52.25
N GLN A 49 -14.81 32.70 -51.11
CA GLN A 49 -14.81 34.18 -50.98
C GLN A 49 -14.64 34.54 -49.48
N ALA A 50 -13.53 35.19 -49.09
CA ALA A 50 -13.42 36.64 -48.87
C ALA A 50 -14.24 37.11 -47.65
N SER A 51 -13.59 37.36 -46.50
CA SER A 51 -13.12 38.69 -46.05
C SER A 51 -14.16 39.38 -45.16
N PHE A 52 -13.87 39.55 -43.85
CA PHE A 52 -13.89 40.86 -43.16
C PHE A 52 -13.75 40.73 -41.62
N ALA A 53 -12.81 41.52 -41.09
CA ALA A 53 -12.85 42.26 -39.82
C ALA A 53 -13.09 41.55 -38.47
N LEU A 54 -12.02 41.53 -37.65
CA LEU A 54 -12.06 41.88 -36.22
C LEU A 54 -12.03 43.42 -36.10
N PRO A 55 -12.46 44.08 -34.98
CA PRO A 55 -12.39 43.58 -33.62
C PRO A 55 -13.60 43.87 -32.70
N LEU A 56 -13.54 43.26 -31.52
CA LEU A 56 -14.43 43.35 -30.35
C LEU A 56 -14.70 44.79 -29.87
N PRO A 57 -15.88 45.03 -29.29
CA PRO A 57 -16.02 45.91 -28.13
C PRO A 57 -16.29 45.10 -26.85
N CYS A 58 -15.58 45.49 -25.78
CA CYS A 58 -15.74 45.04 -24.41
C CYS A 58 -17.20 45.01 -23.95
N ASP A 59 -17.65 43.87 -23.43
CA ASP A 59 -18.73 43.85 -22.44
C ASP A 59 -18.12 43.61 -21.05
N LYS A 60 -18.23 44.64 -20.21
CA LYS A 60 -17.91 44.60 -18.79
C LYS A 60 -19.14 44.12 -18.04
N SER A 61 -19.19 42.84 -17.71
CA SER A 61 -20.08 42.34 -16.67
C SER A 61 -19.31 41.34 -15.79
N PRO A 62 -19.12 41.61 -14.49
CA PRO A 62 -18.46 40.68 -13.59
C PRO A 62 -19.43 39.54 -13.31
N GLN A 63 -19.20 38.38 -13.92
CA GLN A 63 -19.85 37.15 -13.49
C GLN A 63 -19.23 36.76 -12.14
N PRO A 64 -20.02 36.62 -11.05
CA PRO A 64 -19.52 35.95 -9.87
C PRO A 64 -19.50 34.46 -10.20
N GLU A 65 -18.48 34.04 -10.96
CA GLU A 65 -18.11 32.64 -11.02
C GLU A 65 -17.71 32.27 -9.60
N ARG A 66 -18.65 31.59 -8.96
CA ARG A 66 -18.61 31.05 -7.61
C ARG A 66 -17.40 30.12 -7.55
N GLN A 67 -16.24 30.71 -7.27
CA GLN A 67 -15.05 29.99 -6.88
C GLN A 67 -15.47 29.13 -5.69
N LEU A 68 -15.67 27.83 -5.93
CA LEU A 68 -15.54 26.85 -4.86
C LEU A 68 -14.07 26.91 -4.42
N GLN A 69 -13.78 27.89 -3.57
CA GLN A 69 -12.64 27.86 -2.69
C GLN A 69 -12.88 26.65 -1.79
N LYS A 70 -12.41 25.47 -2.22
CA LYS A 70 -11.98 24.45 -1.28
C LYS A 70 -11.00 25.18 -0.36
N LYS A 71 -11.43 25.49 0.87
CA LYS A 71 -10.51 25.90 1.92
C LYS A 71 -9.43 24.82 1.94
N SER A 72 -8.22 25.18 1.54
CA SER A 72 -7.04 24.43 1.95
C SER A 72 -7.08 24.48 3.48
N ALA A 73 -7.50 23.38 4.10
CA ALA A 73 -7.40 23.21 5.54
C ALA A 73 -5.91 23.32 5.86
N GLY A 74 -5.51 24.49 6.34
CA GLY A 74 -4.11 24.82 6.57
C GLY A 74 -3.57 23.91 7.65
N ASP A 75 -2.46 23.25 7.35
CA ASP A 75 -1.60 22.57 8.31
C ASP A 75 -1.43 23.46 9.56
N LYS A 76 -2.02 23.08 10.71
CA LYS A 76 -1.90 23.86 11.96
C LYS A 76 -0.75 23.32 12.79
N LEU A 77 0.24 24.16 13.07
CA LEU A 77 1.33 23.83 13.99
C LEU A 77 0.89 24.14 15.42
N GLU A 78 0.75 23.13 16.26
CA GLU A 78 0.25 23.23 17.63
C GLU A 78 1.09 22.37 18.59
N GLU A 79 1.16 22.77 19.86
CA GLU A 79 1.75 21.97 20.94
C GLU A 79 0.70 21.02 21.52
N ILE A 80 0.83 19.73 21.23
CA ILE A 80 -0.18 18.73 21.60
C ILE A 80 0.27 17.92 22.83
N PRO A 81 -0.59 17.77 23.85
CA PRO A 81 -0.32 16.90 24.98
C PRO A 81 -0.09 15.45 24.55
N LEU A 82 0.99 14.83 25.02
CA LEU A 82 1.36 13.46 24.67
C LEU A 82 0.33 12.41 25.10
N ASP A 83 -0.52 12.74 26.08
CA ASP A 83 -1.59 11.89 26.60
C ASP A 83 -2.80 11.82 25.65
N LEU A 84 -2.96 12.82 24.78
CA LEU A 84 -4.03 12.85 23.78
C LEU A 84 -3.65 12.15 22.47
N ILE A 85 -2.36 11.80 22.31
CA ILE A 85 -1.81 11.17 21.11
C ILE A 85 -1.92 9.64 21.22
N VAL A 86 -2.71 9.07 20.31
CA VAL A 86 -2.87 7.63 20.12
C VAL A 86 -1.95 7.18 18.99
N SER A 87 -1.17 6.13 19.23
CA SER A 87 -0.35 5.50 18.19
C SER A 87 -1.24 4.86 17.13
N ASN A 88 -0.87 5.02 15.86
CA ASN A 88 -1.59 4.40 14.76
C ASN A 88 -1.43 2.85 14.82
N PRO A 89 -2.54 2.09 14.86
CA PRO A 89 -2.52 0.63 14.97
C PRO A 89 -1.87 -0.07 13.77
N TYR A 90 -1.74 0.62 12.64
CA TYR A 90 -1.20 0.08 11.40
C TYR A 90 0.32 0.19 11.28
N GLN A 91 1.04 0.74 12.28
CA GLN A 91 2.51 0.81 12.25
C GLN A 91 3.17 -0.51 12.72
N PRO A 92 3.88 -1.25 11.84
CA PRO A 92 4.40 -2.59 12.17
C PRO A 92 5.76 -2.59 12.88
N ARG A 93 6.40 -1.44 13.16
CA ARG A 93 7.71 -1.43 13.88
C ARG A 93 7.53 -1.90 15.32
N ARG A 94 7.67 -3.21 15.54
CA ARG A 94 7.67 -3.84 16.87
C ARG A 94 9.04 -3.85 17.54
N LYS A 95 10.13 -3.64 16.79
CA LYS A 95 11.50 -3.57 17.34
C LYS A 95 12.12 -2.19 17.10
N PHE A 96 12.16 -1.38 18.14
CA PHE A 96 12.96 -0.16 18.15
C PHE A 96 14.33 -0.49 18.74
N ASP A 97 15.38 0.02 18.10
CA ASP A 97 16.72 0.03 18.68
C ASP A 97 16.69 0.97 19.90
N GLN A 98 16.80 0.39 21.10
CA GLN A 98 16.68 1.13 22.35
C GLN A 98 17.80 2.18 22.49
N GLN A 99 19.00 1.89 21.99
CA GLN A 99 20.14 2.80 22.09
C GLN A 99 19.87 4.07 21.27
N LYS A 100 19.48 3.90 20.00
CA LYS A 100 19.12 5.04 19.12
C LYS A 100 17.91 5.83 19.62
N LEU A 101 17.02 5.21 20.39
CA LEU A 101 15.89 5.91 21.00
C LEU A 101 16.34 6.76 22.19
N MET A 102 17.26 6.25 23.01
CA MET A 102 17.86 7.01 24.12
C MET A 102 18.65 8.20 23.60
N ASP A 103 19.48 8.03 22.57
CA ASP A 103 20.25 9.13 21.97
C ASP A 103 19.32 10.24 21.46
N LEU A 104 18.23 9.88 20.77
CA LEU A 104 17.23 10.82 20.31
C LEU A 104 16.53 11.53 21.48
N SER A 105 16.24 10.82 22.58
CA SER A 105 15.63 11.43 23.77
C SER A 105 16.56 12.45 24.44
N GLN A 106 17.87 12.19 24.47
CA GLN A 106 18.87 13.13 24.99
C GLN A 106 18.96 14.37 24.11
N SER A 107 18.98 14.19 22.79
CA SER A 107 18.95 15.30 21.83
C SER A 107 17.69 16.15 22.00
N ILE A 108 16.51 15.52 22.15
CA ILE A 108 15.25 16.23 22.36
C ILE A 108 15.25 16.99 23.69
N ARG A 109 15.87 16.44 24.73
CA ARG A 109 16.00 17.14 26.03
C ARG A 109 16.88 18.39 25.93
N GLN A 110 17.91 18.38 25.07
CA GLN A 110 18.84 19.51 24.92
C GLN A 110 18.33 20.59 23.96
N LEU A 111 17.80 20.18 22.80
CA LEU A 111 17.49 21.06 21.68
C LEU A 111 15.98 21.22 21.42
N GLY A 112 15.15 20.43 22.11
CA GLY A 112 13.73 20.31 21.79
C GLY A 112 13.49 19.44 20.55
N VAL A 113 12.23 19.40 20.12
CA VAL A 113 11.83 18.67 18.92
C VAL A 113 11.92 19.61 17.72
N LEU A 114 12.90 19.40 16.85
CA LEU A 114 13.14 20.25 15.67
C LEU A 114 12.09 20.06 14.57
N GLU A 115 11.69 18.82 14.32
CA GLU A 115 10.68 18.49 13.32
C GLU A 115 9.34 18.14 13.98
N PRO A 116 8.25 18.84 13.64
CA PRO A 116 6.94 18.55 14.21
C PRO A 116 6.41 17.19 13.74
N ILE A 117 5.73 16.48 14.63
CA ILE A 117 5.05 15.21 14.29
C ILE A 117 3.81 15.49 13.46
N ILE A 118 3.32 14.50 12.69
CA ILE A 118 2.08 14.67 11.91
C ILE A 118 0.96 13.94 12.62
N LEU A 119 -0.09 14.70 12.95
CA LEU A 119 -1.27 14.22 13.64
C LEU A 119 -2.52 14.45 12.80
N ARG A 120 -3.52 13.62 13.06
CA ARG A 120 -4.88 13.79 12.58
C ARG A 120 -5.82 13.93 13.77
N GLU A 121 -6.77 14.86 13.69
CA GLU A 121 -7.80 15.01 14.71
C GLU A 121 -8.88 13.93 14.57
N VAL A 122 -9.15 13.19 15.64
CA VAL A 122 -10.19 12.15 15.70
C VAL A 122 -11.04 12.37 16.96
N GLY A 123 -12.13 13.11 16.81
CA GLY A 123 -13.05 13.43 17.90
C GLY A 123 -12.43 14.38 18.94
N LYS A 124 -11.96 13.83 20.07
CA LYS A 124 -11.28 14.60 21.15
C LYS A 124 -9.81 14.19 21.35
N ARG A 125 -9.29 13.34 20.45
CA ARG A 125 -7.94 12.80 20.52
C ARG A 125 -7.23 13.03 19.20
N TYR A 126 -5.93 12.76 19.18
CA TYR A 126 -5.11 12.84 17.98
C TYR A 126 -4.57 11.46 17.63
N GLU A 127 -4.68 11.09 16.37
CA GLU A 127 -4.05 9.88 15.84
C GLU A 127 -2.71 10.23 15.20
N LEU A 128 -1.67 9.46 15.53
CA LEU A 128 -0.33 9.68 15.00
C LEU A 128 -0.19 9.15 13.58
N VAL A 129 -0.07 10.05 12.60
CA VAL A 129 0.19 9.66 11.22
C VAL A 129 1.68 9.33 11.03
N ALA A 130 2.57 10.22 11.49
CA ALA A 130 4.02 10.05 11.36
C ALA A 130 4.79 10.60 12.57
N GLY A 131 5.94 9.99 12.88
CA GLY A 131 6.82 10.46 13.96
C GLY A 131 6.79 9.65 15.26
N GLU A 132 6.43 8.36 15.22
CA GLU A 132 6.33 7.45 16.40
C GLU A 132 7.60 7.45 17.27
N ARG A 133 8.78 7.53 16.65
CA ARG A 133 10.05 7.62 17.39
C ARG A 133 10.19 8.92 18.16
N ARG A 134 9.73 10.05 17.61
CA ARG A 134 9.77 11.36 18.28
C ARG A 134 8.80 11.40 19.45
N VAL A 135 7.60 10.86 19.29
CA VAL A 135 6.62 10.71 20.40
C VAL A 135 7.22 9.90 21.55
N LYS A 136 7.82 8.74 21.25
CA LYS A 136 8.47 7.90 22.27
C LYS A 136 9.67 8.58 22.93
N ALA A 137 10.53 9.21 22.14
CA ALA A 137 11.71 9.90 22.65
C ALA A 137 11.33 11.14 23.49
N SER A 138 10.27 11.88 23.13
CA SER A 138 9.73 12.99 23.93
C SER A 138 9.14 12.52 25.26
N ARG A 139 8.44 11.37 25.29
CA ARG A 139 7.99 10.75 26.54
C ARG A 139 9.18 10.37 27.44
N LEU A 140 10.25 9.80 26.86
CA LEU A 140 11.48 9.48 27.59
C LEU A 140 12.25 10.72 28.06
N ALA A 141 12.22 11.81 27.27
CA ALA A 141 12.85 13.07 27.63
C ALA A 141 12.16 13.74 28.83
N GLY A 142 10.89 13.40 29.10
CA GLY A 142 10.06 13.95 30.18
C GLY A 142 9.17 15.11 29.73
N ASN A 143 8.97 15.28 28.42
CA ASN A 143 8.12 16.34 27.88
C ASN A 143 6.64 16.02 28.15
N ARG A 144 5.82 17.06 28.30
CA ARG A 144 4.36 16.94 28.44
C ARG A 144 3.63 17.16 27.12
N THR A 145 4.17 18.06 26.30
CA THR A 145 3.67 18.39 24.97
C THR A 145 4.72 18.10 23.91
N ILE A 146 4.29 18.05 22.66
CA ILE A 146 5.17 17.91 21.50
C ILE A 146 4.64 18.77 20.36
N PRO A 147 5.50 19.48 19.62
CA PRO A 147 5.07 20.24 18.44
C PRO A 147 4.55 19.26 17.38
N ALA A 148 3.35 19.53 16.91
CA ALA A 148 2.65 18.70 15.96
C ALA A 148 1.96 19.52 14.88
N LEU A 149 1.95 18.98 13.68
CA LEU A 149 1.19 19.45 12.54
C LEU A 149 -0.13 18.70 12.51
N VAL A 150 -1.23 19.37 12.85
CA VAL A 150 -2.57 18.82 12.79
C VAL A 150 -3.11 19.03 11.38
N ARG A 151 -3.42 17.91 10.71
CA ARG A 151 -4.01 17.89 9.37
C ARG A 151 -5.43 17.34 9.43
N ASP A 152 -6.34 18.01 8.72
CA ASP A 152 -7.67 17.50 8.43
C ASP A 152 -7.55 16.44 7.32
N LEU A 153 -7.21 15.22 7.72
CA LEU A 153 -7.16 14.05 6.85
C LEU A 153 -8.38 13.17 7.10
N SER A 154 -8.86 12.48 6.07
CA SER A 154 -9.83 11.39 6.21
C SER A 154 -9.18 10.10 6.73
N ASP A 155 -10.02 9.17 7.23
CA ASP A 155 -9.84 7.70 7.19
C ASP A 155 -8.74 7.22 6.25
N GLN A 156 -9.07 7.45 4.99
CA GLN A 156 -8.41 6.88 3.84
C GLN A 156 -7.09 7.58 3.54
N GLU A 157 -7.04 8.91 3.62
CA GLU A 157 -5.83 9.69 3.36
C GLU A 157 -4.76 9.46 4.43
N ALA A 158 -5.15 9.35 5.69
CA ALA A 158 -4.20 9.04 6.78
C ALA A 158 -3.59 7.65 6.63
N LEU A 159 -4.41 6.66 6.24
CA LEU A 159 -3.94 5.32 5.92
C LEU A 159 -3.00 5.34 4.70
N GLU A 160 -3.31 6.15 3.68
CA GLU A 160 -2.51 6.28 2.46
C GLU A 160 -1.11 6.78 2.79
N ILE A 161 -1.03 7.91 3.52
CA ILE A 161 0.23 8.51 3.93
C ILE A 161 1.05 7.53 4.78
N ALA A 162 0.41 6.85 5.72
CA ALA A 162 1.10 5.89 6.59
C ALA A 162 1.66 4.69 5.81
N LEU A 163 0.93 4.18 4.82
CA LEU A 163 1.38 3.07 3.98
C LEU A 163 2.49 3.50 3.00
N ILE A 164 2.39 4.69 2.41
CA ILE A 164 3.39 5.24 1.50
C ILE A 164 4.70 5.57 2.25
N GLU A 165 4.64 6.19 3.42
CA GLU A 165 5.83 6.43 4.28
C GLU A 165 6.52 5.11 4.61
N ASN A 166 5.73 4.09 4.94
CA ASN A 166 6.26 2.78 5.27
C ASN A 166 6.96 2.13 4.06
N LEU A 167 6.41 2.31 2.85
CA LEU A 167 6.99 1.84 1.60
C LEU A 167 8.28 2.58 1.22
N GLN A 168 8.39 3.88 1.51
CA GLN A 168 9.57 4.70 1.19
C GLN A 168 10.80 4.41 2.08
N ARG A 169 10.78 3.34 2.87
CA ARG A 169 11.92 2.96 3.72
C ARG A 169 13.04 2.33 2.89
N GLU A 170 14.25 2.86 3.06
CA GLU A 170 15.44 2.48 2.29
C GLU A 170 15.84 0.99 2.38
N ASN A 171 15.34 0.24 3.37
CA ASN A 171 15.78 -1.14 3.66
C ASN A 171 14.70 -2.21 3.45
N LEU A 172 13.63 -1.94 2.70
CA LEU A 172 12.62 -2.97 2.42
C LEU A 172 13.17 -4.02 1.44
N ASN A 173 13.02 -5.29 1.81
CA ASN A 173 13.31 -6.37 0.88
C ASN A 173 12.23 -6.46 -0.23
N PRO A 174 12.53 -7.09 -1.39
CA PRO A 174 11.58 -7.14 -2.50
C PRO A 174 10.21 -7.76 -2.16
N VAL A 175 10.18 -8.74 -1.25
CA VAL A 175 8.94 -9.39 -0.80
C VAL A 175 8.13 -8.42 0.07
N GLU A 176 8.76 -7.72 1.01
CA GLU A 176 8.11 -6.71 1.85
C GLU A 176 7.55 -5.54 1.03
N ARG A 177 8.26 -5.10 -0.02
CA ARG A 177 7.73 -4.10 -0.96
C ARG A 177 6.49 -4.62 -1.67
N ALA A 178 6.54 -5.85 -2.19
CA ALA A 178 5.41 -6.47 -2.84
C ALA A 178 4.18 -6.61 -1.91
N GLU A 179 4.39 -7.00 -0.65
CA GLU A 179 3.35 -7.04 0.38
C GLU A 179 2.77 -5.66 0.65
N ALA A 180 3.61 -4.63 0.75
CA ALA A 180 3.17 -3.25 0.90
C ALA A 180 2.32 -2.79 -0.30
N TYR A 181 2.74 -3.08 -1.54
CA TYR A 181 1.97 -2.79 -2.74
C TYR A 181 0.61 -3.49 -2.76
N GLN A 182 0.56 -4.78 -2.42
CA GLN A 182 -0.72 -5.51 -2.32
C GLN A 182 -1.63 -4.91 -1.26
N ARG A 183 -1.07 -4.50 -0.12
CA ARG A 183 -1.85 -3.88 0.95
C ARG A 183 -2.43 -2.55 0.49
N ILE A 184 -1.61 -1.66 -0.09
CA ILE A 184 -2.09 -0.39 -0.63
C ILE A 184 -3.19 -0.65 -1.68
N SER A 185 -2.95 -1.53 -2.66
CA SER A 185 -3.96 -1.86 -3.67
C SER A 185 -5.30 -2.29 -3.05
N LYS A 186 -5.29 -3.18 -2.05
CA LYS A 186 -6.51 -3.66 -1.37
C LYS A 186 -7.25 -2.56 -0.60
N GLU A 187 -6.53 -1.74 0.16
CA GLU A 187 -7.12 -0.68 0.99
C GLU A 187 -7.73 0.45 0.13
N PHE A 188 -7.24 0.65 -1.10
CA PHE A 188 -7.72 1.69 -2.02
C PHE A 188 -8.54 1.13 -3.19
N LEU A 189 -9.46 0.21 -2.91
CA LEU A 189 -10.43 -0.32 -3.88
C LEU A 189 -9.79 -1.08 -5.07
N TYR A 190 -8.77 -1.89 -4.80
CA TYR A 190 -8.08 -2.72 -5.80
C TYR A 190 -7.46 -1.89 -6.93
N LEU A 191 -6.61 -0.93 -6.56
CA LEU A 191 -5.87 -0.12 -7.53
C LEU A 191 -5.12 -0.99 -8.54
N THR A 192 -5.16 -0.59 -9.80
CA THR A 192 -4.33 -1.20 -10.85
C THR A 192 -2.85 -0.86 -10.62
N PRO A 193 -1.91 -1.66 -11.16
CA PRO A 193 -0.48 -1.36 -11.03
C PRO A 193 -0.09 0.05 -11.51
N ASP A 194 -0.76 0.55 -12.54
CA ASP A 194 -0.55 1.90 -13.10
C ASP A 194 -1.02 3.01 -12.14
N GLN A 195 -2.20 2.85 -11.55
CA GLN A 195 -2.72 3.77 -10.54
C GLN A 195 -1.88 3.75 -9.26
N LEU A 196 -1.35 2.58 -8.90
CA LEU A 196 -0.47 2.42 -7.74
C LEU A 196 0.87 3.12 -7.99
N ALA A 197 1.47 2.91 -9.16
CA ALA A 197 2.70 3.57 -9.62
C ALA A 197 2.63 5.09 -9.50
N SER A 198 1.54 5.68 -10.00
CA SER A 198 1.30 7.13 -9.93
C SER A 198 1.23 7.65 -8.49
N ARG A 199 0.67 6.87 -7.55
CA ARG A 199 0.54 7.27 -6.14
C ARG A 199 1.84 7.15 -5.35
N VAL A 200 2.60 6.08 -5.58
CA VAL A 200 3.85 5.81 -4.85
C VAL A 200 5.07 6.44 -5.51
N ALA A 201 4.89 7.18 -6.61
CA ALA A 201 5.95 7.77 -7.43
C ALA A 201 7.02 6.75 -7.86
N LYS A 202 6.55 5.60 -8.35
CA LYS A 202 7.38 4.49 -8.84
C LYS A 202 6.99 4.09 -10.26
N GLU A 203 7.86 3.36 -10.93
CA GLU A 203 7.54 2.81 -12.25
C GLU A 203 6.58 1.63 -12.13
N GLN A 204 5.62 1.55 -13.05
CA GLN A 204 4.69 0.41 -13.11
C GLN A 204 5.44 -0.92 -13.27
N GLY A 205 6.53 -0.95 -14.03
CA GLY A 205 7.36 -2.14 -14.23
C GLY A 205 7.92 -2.69 -12.92
N GLU A 206 8.53 -1.82 -12.10
CA GLU A 206 9.08 -2.18 -10.78
C GLU A 206 8.01 -2.80 -9.87
N ILE A 207 6.80 -2.21 -9.85
CA ILE A 207 5.68 -2.71 -9.05
C ILE A 207 5.20 -4.07 -9.54
N VAL A 208 5.06 -4.25 -10.84
CA VAL A 208 4.61 -5.53 -11.43
C VAL A 208 5.62 -6.63 -11.15
N GLU A 209 6.92 -6.35 -11.25
CA GLU A 209 7.98 -7.29 -10.92
C GLU A 209 7.96 -7.69 -9.44
N ASP A 210 7.92 -6.72 -8.53
CA ASP A 210 7.83 -7.01 -7.10
C ASP A 210 6.56 -7.84 -6.78
N LEU A 211 5.40 -7.46 -7.33
CA LEU A 211 4.14 -8.23 -7.17
C LEU A 211 4.22 -9.65 -7.74
N ARG A 212 5.01 -9.87 -8.79
CA ARG A 212 5.22 -11.18 -9.41
C ARG A 212 6.00 -12.12 -8.50
N LEU A 213 6.93 -11.61 -7.68
CA LEU A 213 7.68 -12.41 -6.71
C LEU A 213 6.77 -13.08 -5.68
N MET A 214 5.60 -12.52 -5.39
CA MET A 214 4.61 -13.11 -4.48
C MET A 214 4.00 -14.41 -5.01
N LYS A 215 4.18 -14.73 -6.30
CA LYS A 215 3.75 -16.00 -6.91
C LYS A 215 4.74 -17.13 -6.67
N LEU A 216 5.96 -16.83 -6.22
CA LEU A 216 6.94 -17.85 -5.88
C LEU A 216 6.46 -18.71 -4.71
N PRO A 217 6.94 -19.97 -4.57
CA PRO A 217 6.65 -20.79 -3.41
C PRO A 217 7.18 -20.10 -2.14
N LEU A 218 6.51 -20.30 -1.02
CA LEU A 218 6.85 -19.62 0.25
C LEU A 218 8.31 -19.85 0.67
N VAL A 219 8.88 -21.01 0.33
CA VAL A 219 10.29 -21.33 0.60
C VAL A 219 11.23 -20.41 -0.18
N ALA A 220 10.94 -20.13 -1.45
CA ALA A 220 11.74 -19.21 -2.28
C ALA A 220 11.59 -17.75 -1.82
N GLN A 221 10.38 -17.34 -1.42
CA GLN A 221 10.16 -16.00 -0.84
C GLN A 221 10.97 -15.82 0.45
N LYS A 222 10.98 -16.82 1.34
CA LYS A 222 11.81 -16.80 2.56
C LYS A 222 13.30 -16.72 2.23
N ALA A 223 13.77 -17.51 1.27
CA ALA A 223 15.17 -17.47 0.82
C ALA A 223 15.57 -16.08 0.29
N LEU A 224 14.64 -15.35 -0.35
CA LEU A 224 14.87 -13.99 -0.81
C LEU A 224 14.91 -12.97 0.34
N VAL A 225 14.00 -13.10 1.32
CA VAL A 225 13.99 -12.29 2.55
C VAL A 225 15.28 -12.48 3.35
N GLU A 226 15.75 -13.73 3.48
CA GLU A 226 16.99 -14.10 4.16
C GLU A 226 18.26 -13.80 3.33
N GLN A 227 18.11 -13.23 2.13
CA GLN A 227 19.21 -12.91 1.20
C GLN A 227 20.05 -14.13 0.79
N VAL A 228 19.50 -15.34 0.90
CA VAL A 228 20.14 -16.57 0.39
C VAL A 228 20.18 -16.55 -1.14
N ILE A 229 19.11 -16.04 -1.75
CA ILE A 229 19.02 -15.75 -3.18
C ILE A 229 18.86 -14.24 -3.41
N ASN A 230 19.31 -13.75 -4.56
CA ASN A 230 19.09 -12.37 -4.98
C ASN A 230 17.80 -12.24 -5.83
N ARG A 231 17.45 -11.00 -6.20
CA ARG A 231 16.25 -10.73 -7.00
C ARG A 231 16.30 -11.40 -8.38
N GLU A 232 17.43 -11.32 -9.08
CA GLU A 232 17.61 -11.88 -10.42
C GLU A 232 17.40 -13.40 -10.44
N GLU A 233 17.97 -14.11 -9.46
CA GLU A 233 17.78 -15.55 -9.27
C GLU A 233 16.31 -15.89 -8.95
N ALA A 234 15.64 -15.07 -8.15
CA ALA A 234 14.23 -15.24 -7.85
C ALA A 234 13.36 -15.06 -9.10
N GLU A 235 13.70 -14.11 -9.98
CA GLU A 235 13.04 -13.87 -11.26
C GLU A 235 13.27 -15.02 -12.26
N GLU A 236 14.49 -15.57 -12.31
CA GLU A 236 14.82 -16.75 -13.11
C GLU A 236 13.99 -17.97 -12.66
N ILE A 237 13.91 -18.21 -11.35
CA ILE A 237 13.07 -19.28 -10.79
C ILE A 237 11.60 -19.03 -11.13
N LEU A 238 11.11 -17.79 -11.04
CA LEU A 238 9.72 -17.46 -11.36
C LEU A 238 9.36 -17.74 -12.82
N GLY A 239 10.33 -17.73 -13.74
CA GLY A 239 10.15 -18.11 -15.14
C GLY A 239 9.74 -19.58 -15.33
N ILE A 240 9.96 -20.43 -14.33
CA ILE A 240 9.59 -21.85 -14.36
C ILE A 240 8.09 -21.96 -14.04
N PRO A 241 7.28 -22.63 -14.88
CA PRO A 241 5.82 -22.63 -14.72
C PRO A 241 5.32 -23.45 -13.53
N GLU A 242 6.03 -24.52 -13.14
CA GLU A 242 5.55 -25.46 -12.12
C GLU A 242 6.21 -25.21 -10.74
N PRO A 243 5.43 -25.11 -9.64
CA PRO A 243 5.97 -24.87 -8.31
C PRO A 243 6.97 -25.93 -7.81
N SER A 244 6.77 -27.20 -8.16
CA SER A 244 7.68 -28.30 -7.81
C SER A 244 9.06 -28.12 -8.47
N SER A 245 9.06 -27.72 -9.74
CA SER A 245 10.25 -27.43 -10.53
C SER A 245 10.94 -26.15 -10.04
N GLN A 246 10.19 -25.14 -9.60
CA GLN A 246 10.73 -23.92 -8.96
C GLN A 246 11.51 -24.26 -7.68
N LEU A 247 10.99 -25.14 -6.83
CA LEU A 247 11.68 -25.59 -5.61
C LEU A 247 12.97 -26.35 -5.96
N SER A 248 12.91 -27.23 -6.97
CA SER A 248 14.10 -27.97 -7.42
C SER A 248 15.18 -27.03 -7.96
N ALA A 249 14.79 -26.00 -8.72
CA ALA A 249 15.71 -24.97 -9.20
C ALA A 249 16.33 -24.16 -8.05
N LEU A 250 15.52 -23.79 -7.04
CA LEU A 250 16.01 -23.12 -5.83
C LEU A 250 17.11 -23.94 -5.13
N GLU A 251 16.88 -25.24 -4.92
CA GLU A 251 17.87 -26.12 -4.30
C GLU A 251 19.19 -26.17 -5.09
N LEU A 252 19.11 -26.21 -6.42
CA LEU A 252 20.28 -26.18 -7.29
C LEU A 252 21.07 -24.87 -7.17
N VAL A 253 20.39 -23.73 -7.16
CA VAL A 253 21.00 -22.40 -6.98
C VAL A 253 21.72 -22.32 -5.63
N VAL A 254 21.04 -22.72 -4.55
CA VAL A 254 21.61 -22.71 -3.19
C VAL A 254 22.83 -23.63 -3.10
N ARG A 255 22.75 -24.85 -3.66
CA ARG A 255 23.87 -25.80 -3.69
C ARG A 255 25.07 -25.25 -4.45
N LYS A 256 24.85 -24.56 -5.57
CA LYS A 256 25.91 -23.94 -6.37
C LYS A 256 26.62 -22.82 -5.60
N LYS A 257 25.88 -22.00 -4.85
CA LYS A 257 26.47 -20.96 -3.98
C LYS A 257 27.30 -21.55 -2.85
N MET A 258 26.80 -22.60 -2.21
CA MET A 258 27.53 -23.32 -1.15
C MET A 258 28.88 -23.84 -1.65
N ARG A 259 28.92 -24.45 -2.84
CA ARG A 259 30.17 -24.93 -3.46
C ARG A 259 31.18 -23.80 -3.68
N LYS A 260 30.76 -22.71 -4.34
CA LYS A 260 31.64 -21.55 -4.59
C LYS A 260 32.24 -20.96 -3.31
N LYS A 261 31.47 -20.96 -2.21
CA LYS A 261 31.93 -20.46 -0.91
C LYS A 261 33.01 -21.36 -0.28
N VAL A 262 32.90 -22.68 -0.45
CA VAL A 262 33.91 -23.65 0.01
C VAL A 262 35.19 -23.53 -0.81
N ASP A 263 35.09 -23.31 -2.13
CA ASP A 263 36.26 -23.19 -3.01
C ASP A 263 37.05 -21.85 -2.84
N SER A 264 36.50 -20.90 -2.07
CA SER A 264 37.07 -19.55 -1.85
C SER A 264 37.68 -19.35 -0.46
N GLN A 265 37.73 -20.40 0.37
CA GLN A 265 38.35 -20.42 1.71
C GLN A 265 39.62 -21.28 1.70
#